data_AF-A0A7V2SVR3-F1
#
_entry.id   AF-A0A7V2SVR3-F1
#
_cell.length_a   1.000
_cell.length_b   1.000
_cell.length_c   1.000
_cell.angle_alpha   90.00
_cell.angle_beta   90.00
_cell.angle_gamma   90.00
#
_symmetry.space_group_name_H-M   'P 1'
#
loop_
_entity.id
_entity.type
_entity.pdbx_description
1 polymer ?
#
loop_
_entity_poly.entity_id
_entity_poly.type
_entity_poly.pdbx_seq_one_letter_code
_entity_poly.pdbx_strand_id
1 'polypeptide(L)'
;MKKIVIILLPLTALFSCQLQNKKPNQTISPVDKTPTSTNLDTQKVTTADELLASLHKCYQEEVCKTQLDDSFNKWLIENKFISNELSKADESDDASIADELIGNNNDTKQLIIPRVHLSSNLMNNELIKGALNEWLTWKRPQLINTWQYYQFLRQDMLPAFQRYGIDEAFILAIMAQESGGKVHSRSRAGAGGLFQIMPATARRLGLTGKNGAYDLRFNPEKSALAAAKYLNEQLLKYEGDKAKVLAAYNSGETRFARLNKRHKNKSLWKKNFYYELPRETRHYVPVVLAAMMIFQNPDKFNVKLDTLDAKTVQVELPK
;
A
#
# COMPACT_ATOMS: atom_id res chain seq x y z
N MET A 1 -15.91 -0.77 57.94
CA MET A 1 -16.68 0.47 58.19
C MET A 1 -15.72 1.65 58.17
N LYS A 2 -16.12 2.78 57.53
CA LYS A 2 -15.52 4.14 57.58
C LYS A 2 -14.18 4.30 56.81
N LYS A 3 -13.95 5.30 55.94
CA LYS A 3 -14.66 6.54 55.59
C LYS A 3 -14.34 6.95 54.15
N ILE A 4 -15.38 7.44 53.46
CA ILE A 4 -15.38 8.11 52.16
C ILE A 4 -15.01 9.59 52.38
N VAL A 5 -14.20 10.18 51.50
CA VAL A 5 -14.05 11.63 51.37
C VAL A 5 -14.23 12.00 49.90
N ILE A 6 -15.34 12.68 49.62
CA ILE A 6 -15.71 13.28 48.33
C ILE A 6 -15.31 14.75 48.40
N ILE A 7 -14.56 15.24 47.42
CA ILE A 7 -14.35 16.68 47.20
C ILE A 7 -14.96 17.02 45.84
N LEU A 8 -16.02 17.84 45.91
CA LEU A 8 -16.73 18.51 44.82
C LEU A 8 -16.29 19.97 44.84
N LEU A 9 -15.95 20.57 43.70
CA LEU A 9 -15.88 22.02 43.43
C LEU A 9 -15.73 22.24 41.90
N PRO A 10 -16.13 23.39 41.33
CA PRO A 10 -17.37 23.50 40.57
C PRO A 10 -17.18 23.82 39.08
N LEU A 11 -18.26 23.63 38.34
CA LEU A 11 -18.49 23.96 36.94
C LEU A 11 -18.76 25.47 36.77
N THR A 12 -18.00 26.18 35.92
CA THR A 12 -18.36 27.53 35.45
C THR A 12 -18.15 27.70 33.94
N ALA A 13 -19.29 27.91 33.27
CA ALA A 13 -19.59 28.77 32.12
C ALA A 13 -18.67 28.82 30.87
N LEU A 14 -19.17 28.19 29.80
CA LEU A 14 -19.56 28.77 28.50
C LEU A 14 -18.91 30.12 28.08
N PHE A 15 -18.21 30.09 26.95
CA PHE A 15 -18.39 31.13 25.92
C PHE A 15 -18.38 30.49 24.52
N SER A 16 -19.53 30.54 23.88
CA SER A 16 -19.73 30.36 22.44
C SER A 16 -19.25 31.62 21.71
N CYS A 17 -18.56 31.46 20.59
CA CYS A 17 -18.57 32.49 19.54
C CYS A 17 -18.84 31.82 18.19
N GLN A 18 -20.00 32.15 17.63
CA GLN A 18 -20.45 31.75 16.31
C GLN A 18 -19.91 32.71 15.24
N LEU A 19 -19.47 32.11 14.12
CA LEU A 19 -19.79 32.46 12.73
C LEU A 19 -19.94 33.95 12.36
N GLN A 20 -19.12 34.40 11.40
CA GLN A 20 -19.67 35.13 10.25
C GLN A 20 -19.06 34.63 8.92
N ASN A 21 -19.90 33.90 8.19
CA ASN A 21 -19.80 33.72 6.74
C ASN A 21 -20.00 35.06 6.05
N LYS A 22 -19.14 35.41 5.08
CA LYS A 22 -19.49 36.40 4.07
C LYS A 22 -18.95 36.00 2.69
N LYS A 23 -19.89 35.65 1.81
CA LYS A 23 -19.82 35.71 0.34
C LYS A 23 -21.23 36.13 -0.12
N PRO A 24 -21.43 36.59 -1.36
CA PRO A 24 -20.53 37.23 -2.32
C PRO A 24 -21.11 38.56 -2.85
N ASN A 25 -20.38 39.31 -3.68
CA ASN A 25 -21.03 40.12 -4.70
C ASN A 25 -20.20 40.11 -5.98
N GLN A 26 -20.87 39.81 -7.09
CA GLN A 26 -20.34 39.69 -8.44
C GLN A 26 -20.28 41.07 -9.11
N THR A 27 -19.31 41.27 -10.01
CA THR A 27 -19.54 41.64 -11.42
C THR A 27 -18.21 41.81 -12.14
N ILE A 28 -18.08 41.24 -13.35
CA ILE A 28 -17.69 41.88 -14.63
C ILE A 28 -17.52 40.76 -15.69
N SER A 29 -18.10 41.00 -16.87
CA SER A 29 -18.20 40.11 -18.03
C SER A 29 -16.97 40.19 -18.97
N PRO A 30 -16.95 39.57 -20.17
CA PRO A 30 -15.87 38.70 -20.64
C PRO A 30 -14.90 39.38 -21.61
N VAL A 31 -13.65 38.92 -21.68
CA VAL A 31 -12.74 39.26 -22.79
C VAL A 31 -12.01 38.01 -23.26
N ASP A 32 -12.36 37.66 -24.49
CA ASP A 32 -11.65 36.77 -25.41
C ASP A 32 -10.25 37.36 -25.71
N LYS A 33 -9.22 36.50 -25.76
CA LYS A 33 -8.10 36.52 -26.73
C LYS A 33 -6.95 35.60 -26.29
N THR A 34 -6.62 34.70 -27.21
CA THR A 34 -5.39 33.92 -27.38
C THR A 34 -4.11 34.55 -26.82
N PRO A 35 -3.18 33.75 -26.25
CA PRO A 35 -1.78 34.14 -26.14
C PRO A 35 -0.90 33.41 -27.14
N THR A 36 -0.32 34.25 -28.00
CA THR A 36 0.89 34.12 -28.80
C THR A 36 2.07 33.53 -28.03
N SER A 37 2.91 32.78 -28.73
CA SER A 37 4.22 32.29 -28.31
C SER A 37 5.10 33.38 -27.68
N THR A 38 5.66 33.11 -26.51
CA THR A 38 6.80 33.87 -25.98
C THR A 38 7.92 32.91 -25.56
N ASN A 39 9.11 33.17 -26.10
CA ASN A 39 10.38 32.56 -25.75
C ASN A 39 10.62 32.61 -24.24
N LEU A 40 11.06 31.50 -23.63
CA LEU A 40 11.53 31.50 -22.24
C LEU A 40 12.83 32.30 -22.14
N ASP A 41 12.73 33.44 -21.49
CA ASP A 41 13.82 34.29 -21.00
C ASP A 41 14.69 33.48 -20.02
N THR A 42 15.96 33.27 -20.35
CA THR A 42 16.93 32.55 -19.50
C THR A 42 17.37 33.44 -18.34
N GLN A 43 16.53 33.57 -17.33
CA GLN A 43 16.94 34.17 -16.06
C GLN A 43 17.69 33.13 -15.22
N LYS A 44 18.90 33.49 -14.77
CA LYS A 44 19.70 32.68 -13.84
C LYS A 44 18.98 32.59 -12.50
N VAL A 45 18.40 31.42 -12.24
CA VAL A 45 17.84 31.08 -10.94
C VAL A 45 18.98 30.93 -9.93
N THR A 46 18.98 31.73 -8.86
CA THR A 46 20.10 31.80 -7.91
C THR A 46 19.83 31.12 -6.57
N THR A 47 18.58 30.73 -6.30
CA THR A 47 18.19 30.06 -5.05
C THR A 47 17.23 28.89 -5.30
N ALA A 48 17.18 27.94 -4.37
CA ALA A 48 16.33 26.75 -4.46
C ALA A 48 14.83 27.10 -4.42
N ASP A 49 14.44 28.14 -3.67
CA ASP A 49 13.04 28.57 -3.57
C ASP A 49 12.56 29.25 -4.86
N GLU A 50 13.43 30.03 -5.52
CA GLU A 50 13.14 30.61 -6.85
C GLU A 50 13.01 29.53 -7.93
N LEU A 51 13.81 28.46 -7.83
CA LEU A 51 13.69 27.29 -8.71
C LEU A 51 12.37 26.56 -8.50
N LEU A 52 11.99 26.36 -7.24
CA LEU A 52 10.76 25.66 -6.90
C LEU A 52 9.54 26.47 -7.37
N ALA A 53 9.57 27.80 -7.20
CA ALA A 53 8.52 28.70 -7.65
C ALA A 53 8.41 28.73 -9.20
N SER A 54 9.54 28.76 -9.91
CA SER A 54 9.54 28.75 -11.38
C SER A 54 9.07 27.41 -11.97
N LEU A 55 9.48 26.28 -11.36
CA LEU A 55 8.97 24.96 -11.71
C LEU A 55 7.47 24.83 -11.43
N HIS A 56 6.99 25.32 -10.28
CA HIS A 56 5.56 25.31 -9.97
C HIS A 56 4.75 26.12 -10.98
N LYS A 57 5.26 27.27 -11.42
CA LYS A 57 4.62 28.08 -12.47
C LYS A 57 4.60 27.32 -13.81
N CYS A 58 5.72 26.71 -14.20
CA CYS A 58 5.84 25.92 -15.42
C CYS A 58 4.86 24.72 -15.46
N TYR A 59 4.65 24.05 -14.32
CA TYR A 59 3.70 22.94 -14.22
C TYR A 59 2.22 23.33 -14.44
N GLN A 60 1.88 24.61 -14.29
CA GLN A 60 0.53 25.13 -14.54
C GLN A 60 0.33 25.55 -16.00
N GLU A 61 1.40 25.62 -16.80
CA GLU A 61 1.37 25.99 -18.21
C GLU A 61 1.67 24.75 -19.07
N GLU A 62 0.69 24.28 -19.82
CA GLU A 62 0.75 22.98 -20.52
C GLU A 62 1.91 22.89 -21.54
N VAL A 63 2.23 24.02 -22.18
CA VAL A 63 3.37 24.15 -23.09
C VAL A 63 4.70 24.03 -22.34
N CYS A 64 4.84 24.70 -21.20
CA CYS A 64 6.06 24.69 -20.40
C CYS A 64 6.31 23.30 -19.78
N LYS A 65 5.25 22.69 -19.24
CA LYS A 65 5.28 21.32 -18.72
C LYS A 65 5.76 20.32 -19.78
N THR A 66 5.24 20.41 -21.00
CA THR A 66 5.65 19.51 -22.09
C THR A 66 7.12 19.69 -22.44
N GLN A 67 7.61 20.93 -22.53
CA GLN A 67 9.03 21.21 -22.78
C GLN A 67 9.95 20.73 -21.65
N LEU A 68 9.50 20.83 -20.40
CA LEU A 68 10.24 20.34 -19.24
C LEU A 68 10.31 18.81 -19.24
N ASP A 69 9.18 18.14 -19.52
CA ASP A 69 9.10 16.69 -19.63
C ASP A 69 9.98 16.16 -20.78
N ASP A 70 9.97 16.82 -21.94
CA ASP A 70 10.82 16.49 -23.08
C ASP A 70 12.32 16.67 -22.76
N SER A 71 12.67 17.75 -22.06
CA SER A 71 14.05 18.01 -21.63
C SER A 71 14.53 16.99 -20.61
N PHE A 72 13.66 16.60 -19.68
CA PHE A 72 13.96 15.56 -18.69
C PHE A 72 14.13 14.18 -19.34
N ASN A 73 13.23 13.83 -20.27
CA ASN A 73 13.33 12.58 -21.03
C ASN A 73 14.61 12.53 -21.87
N LYS A 74 14.98 13.65 -22.51
CA LYS A 74 16.25 13.79 -23.22
C LYS A 74 17.45 13.58 -22.30
N TRP A 75 17.45 14.20 -21.11
CA TRP A 75 18.50 14.01 -20.11
C TRP A 75 18.60 12.54 -19.65
N LEU A 76 17.48 11.85 -19.45
CA LEU A 76 17.46 10.43 -19.09
C LEU A 76 18.09 9.54 -20.18
N ILE A 77 17.85 9.84 -21.45
CA ILE A 77 18.43 9.15 -22.59
C ILE A 77 19.94 9.42 -22.67
N GLU A 78 20.36 10.69 -22.54
CA GLU A 78 21.77 11.10 -22.59
C GLU A 78 22.59 10.45 -21.46
N ASN A 79 21.98 10.25 -20.30
CA ASN A 79 22.61 9.60 -19.15
C ASN A 79 22.38 8.07 -19.12
N LYS A 80 21.83 7.49 -20.20
CA LYS A 80 21.59 6.05 -20.38
C LYS A 80 20.71 5.41 -19.31
N PHE A 81 19.85 6.19 -18.65
CA PHE A 81 18.85 5.66 -17.72
C PHE A 81 17.69 4.98 -18.46
N ILE A 82 17.43 5.38 -19.71
CA ILE A 82 16.43 4.80 -20.62
C ILE A 82 16.99 4.73 -22.06
N SER A 83 16.53 3.77 -22.87
CA SER A 83 16.93 3.63 -24.29
C SER A 83 15.91 4.25 -25.24
N ASN A 84 16.38 4.66 -26.43
CA ASN A 84 15.63 5.46 -27.41
C ASN A 84 14.51 4.69 -28.17
N GLU A 85 14.35 3.39 -27.92
CA GLU A 85 13.44 2.50 -28.68
C GLU A 85 12.09 2.26 -28.00
N LEU A 86 11.39 3.33 -27.59
CA LEU A 86 10.01 3.23 -27.10
C LEU A 86 9.01 4.06 -27.89
N SER A 87 9.33 4.38 -29.15
CA SER A 87 8.42 5.02 -30.10
C SER A 87 7.87 4.09 -31.18
N LYS A 88 8.13 2.77 -31.12
CA LYS A 88 7.51 1.78 -32.01
C LYS A 88 7.10 0.54 -31.25
N ALA A 89 5.88 0.56 -30.70
CA ALA A 89 5.20 -0.64 -30.26
C ALA A 89 4.36 -1.16 -31.43
N ASP A 90 4.88 -2.16 -32.14
CA ASP A 90 4.06 -3.01 -33.00
C ASP A 90 3.51 -4.19 -32.18
N GLU A 91 2.24 -4.49 -32.42
CA GLU A 91 1.55 -5.69 -31.99
C GLU A 91 2.14 -6.92 -32.71
N SER A 92 2.81 -7.85 -32.02
CA SER A 92 2.68 -9.30 -32.26
C SER A 92 3.52 -10.18 -31.31
N ASP A 93 2.96 -11.38 -31.06
CA ASP A 93 3.62 -12.66 -30.75
C ASP A 93 4.01 -13.03 -29.30
N ASP A 94 3.01 -13.61 -28.62
CA ASP A 94 3.16 -14.72 -27.68
C ASP A 94 3.73 -15.96 -28.41
N ALA A 95 4.79 -16.59 -27.85
CA ALA A 95 5.06 -18.03 -27.76
C ALA A 95 6.57 -18.33 -27.79
N SER A 96 7.15 -18.80 -26.66
CA SER A 96 8.29 -19.74 -26.66
C SER A 96 8.90 -20.08 -25.30
N ILE A 97 8.41 -19.58 -24.15
CA ILE A 97 8.99 -19.97 -22.85
C ILE A 97 8.11 -21.06 -22.21
N ALA A 98 8.14 -22.25 -22.79
CA ALA A 98 7.41 -23.42 -22.30
C ALA A 98 8.28 -24.68 -22.13
N ASP A 99 9.61 -24.59 -22.23
CA ASP A 99 10.44 -25.81 -22.38
C ASP A 99 11.58 -25.99 -21.37
N GLU A 100 11.53 -25.35 -20.21
CA GLU A 100 12.57 -25.53 -19.17
C GLU A 100 12.00 -25.93 -17.80
N LEU A 101 11.07 -26.89 -17.82
CA LEU A 101 10.54 -27.53 -16.62
C LEU A 101 10.59 -29.05 -16.79
N ILE A 102 11.72 -29.70 -16.49
CA ILE A 102 11.86 -31.05 -15.88
C ILE A 102 13.35 -31.32 -15.64
N GLY A 103 13.75 -31.46 -14.37
CA GLY A 103 15.13 -31.76 -13.96
C GLY A 103 15.30 -31.93 -12.44
N ASN A 104 14.82 -33.07 -11.94
CA ASN A 104 15.25 -33.87 -10.77
C ASN A 104 15.75 -33.24 -9.43
N ASN A 105 15.02 -33.64 -8.38
CA ASN A 105 15.46 -34.10 -7.04
C ASN A 105 15.66 -33.11 -5.86
N ASN A 106 14.67 -33.16 -4.96
CA ASN A 106 14.73 -33.33 -3.49
C ASN A 106 15.85 -32.64 -2.70
N ASP A 107 15.59 -31.42 -2.24
CA ASP A 107 15.58 -31.06 -0.82
C ASP A 107 14.99 -29.65 -0.66
N THR A 108 14.06 -29.50 0.29
CA THR A 108 13.25 -28.30 0.61
C THR A 108 13.36 -27.14 -0.39
N LYS A 109 12.48 -27.13 -1.39
CA LYS A 109 12.38 -26.05 -2.38
C LYS A 109 11.92 -24.76 -1.67
N GLN A 110 12.87 -24.03 -1.10
CA GLN A 110 12.72 -22.60 -0.86
C GLN A 110 12.62 -21.98 -2.26
N LEU A 111 11.40 -21.93 -2.78
CA LEU A 111 11.14 -21.25 -4.04
C LEU A 111 11.59 -19.83 -3.83
N ILE A 112 12.68 -19.47 -4.50
CA ILE A 112 13.09 -18.09 -4.70
C ILE A 112 11.94 -17.48 -5.48
N ILE A 113 10.94 -16.94 -4.76
CA ILE A 113 9.91 -16.11 -5.36
C ILE A 113 10.71 -14.98 -6.00
N PRO A 114 10.65 -14.80 -7.33
CA PRO A 114 11.36 -13.70 -7.98
C PRO A 114 10.98 -12.45 -7.21
N ARG A 115 11.96 -11.66 -6.76
CA ARG A 115 11.67 -10.31 -6.28
C ARG A 115 10.95 -9.65 -7.43
N VAL A 116 9.63 -9.52 -7.31
CA VAL A 116 8.81 -8.83 -8.29
C VAL A 116 9.32 -7.40 -8.26
N HIS A 117 10.24 -7.10 -9.17
CA HIS A 117 10.58 -5.74 -9.49
C HIS A 117 9.26 -5.07 -9.83
N LEU A 118 8.97 -3.97 -9.17
CA LEU A 118 7.86 -3.09 -9.50
C LEU A 118 8.04 -2.66 -10.95
N SER A 119 7.53 -3.47 -11.86
CA SER A 119 7.59 -3.18 -13.27
C SER A 119 6.87 -1.85 -13.45
N SER A 120 7.49 -0.95 -14.21
CA SER A 120 6.94 0.35 -14.64
C SER A 120 5.48 0.28 -15.07
N ASN A 121 5.02 -0.90 -15.52
CA ASN A 121 3.65 -1.23 -15.86
C ASN A 121 2.63 -1.00 -14.72
N LEU A 122 2.99 -1.25 -13.46
CA LEU A 122 2.07 -1.10 -12.33
C LEU A 122 1.77 0.37 -11.99
N MET A 123 2.75 1.27 -12.20
CA MET A 123 2.60 2.73 -12.01
C MET A 123 1.69 3.37 -13.08
N ASN A 124 1.54 2.72 -14.24
CA ASN A 124 0.66 3.20 -15.31
C ASN A 124 -0.81 2.86 -15.08
N ASN A 125 -1.13 2.08 -14.04
CA ASN A 125 -2.49 1.68 -13.72
C ASN A 125 -3.22 2.79 -12.93
N GLU A 126 -4.28 3.36 -13.50
CA GLU A 126 -5.07 4.44 -12.89
C GLU A 126 -5.66 4.10 -11.51
N LEU A 127 -6.01 2.83 -11.27
CA LEU A 127 -6.51 2.39 -9.97
C LEU A 127 -5.43 2.46 -8.90
N ILE A 128 -4.19 2.17 -9.27
CA ILE A 128 -3.03 2.20 -8.37
C ILE A 128 -2.58 3.65 -8.14
N LYS A 129 -2.64 4.51 -9.16
CA LYS A 129 -2.44 5.96 -8.98
C LYS A 129 -3.45 6.56 -8.01
N GLY A 130 -4.73 6.20 -8.14
CA GLY A 130 -5.77 6.61 -7.19
C GLY A 130 -5.47 6.13 -5.76
N ALA A 131 -5.10 4.86 -5.62
CA ALA A 131 -4.70 4.29 -4.33
C ALA A 131 -3.44 4.94 -3.72
N LEU A 132 -2.45 5.29 -4.55
CA LEU A 132 -1.28 6.07 -4.11
C LEU A 132 -1.71 7.43 -3.56
N ASN A 133 -2.61 8.13 -4.26
CA ASN A 133 -3.13 9.41 -3.77
C ASN A 133 -3.81 9.26 -2.40
N GLU A 134 -4.57 8.19 -2.15
CA GLU A 134 -5.16 7.96 -0.82
C GLU A 134 -4.09 7.81 0.27
N TRP A 135 -3.06 6.99 0.03
CA TRP A 135 -1.95 6.80 0.97
C TRP A 135 -1.12 8.05 1.21
N LEU A 136 -0.95 8.89 0.19
CA LEU A 136 -0.15 10.11 0.29
C LEU A 136 -0.97 11.29 0.85
N THR A 137 -2.29 11.15 0.97
CA THR A 137 -3.18 12.15 1.56
C THR A 137 -3.80 11.64 2.87
N TRP A 138 -5.07 11.26 2.86
CA TRP A 138 -5.85 11.02 4.07
C TRP A 138 -5.53 9.70 4.79
N LYS A 139 -4.95 8.70 4.11
CA LYS A 139 -4.45 7.48 4.76
C LYS A 139 -3.00 7.61 5.24
N ARG A 140 -2.31 8.73 4.98
CA ARG A 140 -0.90 8.93 5.35
C ARG A 140 -0.62 8.71 6.85
N PRO A 141 -1.46 9.19 7.79
CA PRO A 141 -1.26 8.90 9.21
C PRO A 141 -1.34 7.39 9.52
N GLN A 142 -2.24 6.66 8.86
CA GLN A 142 -2.37 5.21 9.04
C GLN A 142 -1.14 4.46 8.53
N LEU A 143 -0.57 4.89 7.39
CA LEU A 143 0.69 4.34 6.87
C LEU A 143 1.84 4.50 7.88
N ILE A 144 2.03 5.73 8.38
CA ILE A 144 3.10 6.06 9.34
C ILE A 144 2.90 5.31 10.66
N ASN A 145 1.69 5.29 11.20
CA ASN A 145 1.38 4.55 12.44
C ASN A 145 1.63 3.05 12.28
N THR A 146 1.32 2.49 11.11
CA THR A 146 1.58 1.07 10.83
C THR A 146 3.07 0.78 10.93
N TRP A 147 3.92 1.62 10.34
CA TRP A 147 5.37 1.50 10.43
C TRP A 147 5.85 1.60 11.89
N GLN A 148 5.38 2.60 12.63
CA GLN A 148 5.75 2.78 14.04
C GLN A 148 5.38 1.57 14.91
N TYR A 149 4.14 1.07 14.80
CA TYR A 149 3.72 -0.12 15.54
C TYR A 149 4.49 -1.37 15.09
N TYR A 150 4.75 -1.50 13.79
CA TYR A 150 5.53 -2.62 13.27
C TYR A 150 6.91 -2.70 13.90
N GLN A 151 7.59 -1.57 14.14
CA GLN A 151 8.93 -1.57 14.72
C GLN A 151 8.99 -2.28 16.09
N PHE A 152 7.98 -2.12 16.94
CA PHE A 152 7.88 -2.83 18.22
C PHE A 152 7.53 -4.32 18.06
N LEU A 153 6.86 -4.69 16.98
CA LEU A 153 6.39 -6.05 16.72
C LEU A 153 7.34 -6.84 15.80
N ARG A 154 8.34 -6.16 15.22
CA ARG A 154 9.18 -6.70 14.15
C ARG A 154 9.91 -7.95 14.58
N GLN A 155 10.44 -7.98 15.81
CA GLN A 155 11.14 -9.14 16.35
C GLN A 155 10.25 -10.39 16.41
N ASP A 156 8.98 -10.24 16.78
CA ASP A 156 8.04 -11.36 16.89
C ASP A 156 7.53 -11.82 15.52
N MET A 157 7.42 -10.91 14.56
CA MET A 157 6.77 -11.19 13.28
C MET A 157 7.72 -11.51 12.13
N LEU A 158 8.85 -10.80 12.01
CA LEU A 158 9.78 -10.92 10.88
C LEU A 158 10.29 -12.36 10.66
N PRO A 159 10.64 -13.15 11.69
CA PRO A 159 11.13 -14.51 11.49
C PRO A 159 10.15 -15.41 10.73
N ALA A 160 8.84 -15.22 10.93
CA ALA A 160 7.82 -15.95 10.20
C ALA A 160 7.84 -15.60 8.71
N PHE A 161 7.90 -14.32 8.36
CA PHE A 161 7.89 -13.89 6.96
C PHE A 161 9.16 -14.30 6.23
N GLN A 162 10.33 -14.20 6.87
CA GLN A 162 11.59 -14.69 6.32
C GLN A 162 11.55 -16.20 6.06
N ARG A 163 11.02 -16.99 7.00
CA ARG A 163 10.87 -18.45 6.85
C ARG A 163 10.07 -18.83 5.61
N TYR A 164 9.00 -18.08 5.30
CA TYR A 164 8.11 -18.36 4.17
C TYR A 164 8.42 -17.53 2.91
N GLY A 165 9.52 -16.77 2.90
CA GLY A 165 9.93 -15.95 1.76
C GLY A 165 8.95 -14.82 1.42
N ILE A 166 8.24 -14.27 2.41
CA ILE A 166 7.29 -13.18 2.20
C ILE A 166 8.01 -11.83 2.37
N ASP A 167 7.86 -10.96 1.37
CA ASP A 167 8.40 -9.60 1.40
C ASP A 167 7.81 -8.80 2.58
N GLU A 168 8.70 -8.20 3.37
CA GLU A 168 8.35 -7.37 4.54
C GLU A 168 7.44 -6.20 4.15
N ALA A 169 7.69 -5.54 3.01
CA ALA A 169 6.84 -4.46 2.53
C ALA A 169 5.44 -4.94 2.12
N PHE A 170 5.32 -6.19 1.65
CA PHE A 170 4.02 -6.76 1.30
C PHE A 170 3.17 -7.02 2.56
N ILE A 171 3.79 -7.50 3.63
CA ILE A 171 3.13 -7.67 4.93
C ILE A 171 2.75 -6.32 5.53
N LEU A 172 3.66 -5.36 5.54
CA LEU A 172 3.40 -4.00 6.03
C LEU A 172 2.20 -3.39 5.31
N ALA A 173 2.09 -3.60 4.00
CA ALA A 173 0.98 -3.11 3.20
C ALA A 173 -0.36 -3.75 3.55
N ILE A 174 -0.40 -5.07 3.72
CA ILE A 174 -1.61 -5.78 4.18
C ILE A 174 -1.99 -5.27 5.57
N MET A 175 -1.05 -5.26 6.51
CA MET A 175 -1.27 -4.80 7.87
C MET A 175 -1.75 -3.33 7.94
N ALA A 176 -1.20 -2.47 7.08
CA ALA A 176 -1.61 -1.08 6.98
C ALA A 176 -3.08 -0.98 6.61
N GLN A 177 -3.54 -1.73 5.61
CA GLN A 177 -4.93 -1.68 5.17
C GLN A 177 -5.88 -2.42 6.13
N GLU A 178 -5.45 -3.50 6.77
CA GLU A 178 -6.30 -4.34 7.63
C GLU A 178 -6.52 -3.76 9.03
N SER A 179 -5.45 -3.32 9.70
CA SER A 179 -5.51 -2.90 11.11
C SER A 179 -4.81 -1.57 11.39
N GLY A 180 -4.03 -1.05 10.44
CA GLY A 180 -3.12 0.06 10.68
C GLY A 180 -2.04 -0.28 11.71
N GLY A 181 -1.64 -1.56 11.82
CA GLY A 181 -0.68 -2.07 12.80
C GLY A 181 -1.24 -2.32 14.20
N LYS A 182 -2.55 -2.19 14.42
CA LYS A 182 -3.17 -2.38 15.73
C LYS A 182 -3.40 -3.86 16.03
N VAL A 183 -2.68 -4.38 17.03
CA VAL A 183 -2.78 -5.78 17.46
C VAL A 183 -4.21 -6.13 17.89
N HIS A 184 -4.86 -5.30 18.70
CA HIS A 184 -6.22 -5.53 19.20
C HIS A 184 -7.32 -4.93 18.31
N SER A 185 -7.21 -5.11 16.99
CA SER A 185 -8.25 -4.70 16.03
C SER A 185 -9.29 -5.80 15.82
N ARG A 186 -10.58 -5.45 15.82
CA ARG A 186 -11.69 -6.36 15.51
C ARG A 186 -12.72 -5.69 14.62
N SER A 187 -13.04 -6.32 13.49
CA SER A 187 -14.09 -5.84 12.60
C SER A 187 -15.49 -6.20 13.10
N ARG A 188 -16.51 -5.52 12.58
CA ARG A 188 -17.92 -5.82 12.84
C ARG A 188 -18.33 -7.23 12.38
N ALA A 189 -17.66 -7.77 11.36
CA ALA A 189 -17.85 -9.13 10.87
C ALA A 189 -17.06 -10.19 11.69
N GLY A 190 -16.25 -9.75 12.66
CA GLY A 190 -15.50 -10.63 13.56
C GLY A 190 -14.10 -10.99 13.07
N ALA A 191 -13.58 -10.34 12.03
CA ALA A 191 -12.16 -10.40 11.68
C ALA A 191 -11.32 -9.85 12.85
N GLY A 192 -10.15 -10.43 13.12
CA GLY A 192 -9.36 -10.08 14.30
C GLY A 192 -7.86 -10.01 14.05
N GLY A 193 -7.18 -9.16 14.82
CA GLY A 193 -5.72 -9.07 14.84
C GLY A 193 -5.15 -8.12 13.79
N LEU A 194 -3.81 -8.14 13.70
CA LEU A 194 -3.02 -7.34 12.76
C LEU A 194 -3.44 -7.57 11.30
N PHE A 195 -3.77 -8.82 10.98
CA PHE A 195 -4.09 -9.29 9.63
C PHE A 195 -5.59 -9.50 9.39
N GLN A 196 -6.44 -9.11 10.34
CA GLN A 196 -7.91 -9.25 10.25
C GLN A 196 -8.35 -10.64 9.78
N ILE A 197 -7.83 -11.69 10.43
CA ILE A 197 -8.14 -13.07 10.06
C ILE A 197 -9.57 -13.41 10.53
N MET A 198 -10.40 -13.91 9.60
CA MET A 198 -11.76 -14.35 9.89
C MET A 198 -11.80 -15.57 10.83
N PRO A 199 -12.81 -15.74 11.70
CA PRO A 199 -12.86 -16.84 12.67
C PRO A 199 -12.74 -18.24 12.06
N ALA A 200 -13.37 -18.47 10.90
CA ALA A 200 -13.27 -19.75 10.20
C ALA A 200 -11.84 -20.04 9.72
N THR A 201 -11.19 -19.02 9.15
CA THR A 201 -9.79 -19.09 8.72
C THR A 201 -8.85 -19.27 9.91
N ALA A 202 -9.13 -18.60 11.04
CA ALA A 202 -8.36 -18.73 12.27
C ALA A 202 -8.35 -20.18 12.79
N ARG A 203 -9.50 -20.87 12.80
CA ARG A 203 -9.58 -22.30 13.15
C ARG A 203 -8.74 -23.16 12.22
N ARG A 204 -8.84 -22.92 10.90
CA ARG A 204 -8.05 -23.64 9.88
C ARG A 204 -6.54 -23.45 10.08
N LEU A 205 -6.13 -22.25 10.47
CA LEU A 205 -4.72 -21.89 10.67
C LEU A 205 -4.21 -22.17 12.09
N GLY A 206 -5.01 -22.82 12.96
CA GLY A 206 -4.60 -23.14 14.33
C GLY A 206 -4.47 -21.93 15.25
N LEU A 207 -5.13 -20.81 14.93
CA LEU A 207 -5.14 -19.57 15.73
C LEU A 207 -6.17 -19.60 16.87
N THR A 208 -6.45 -20.80 17.40
CA THR A 208 -7.29 -20.99 18.58
C THR A 208 -6.43 -21.57 19.69
N GLY A 209 -6.48 -20.97 20.88
CA GLY A 209 -5.84 -21.52 22.07
C GLY A 209 -6.39 -22.91 22.43
N LYS A 210 -5.75 -23.60 23.38
CA LYS A 210 -6.23 -24.89 23.89
C LYS A 210 -7.71 -24.76 24.30
N ASN A 211 -8.57 -25.61 23.73
CA ASN A 211 -10.02 -25.60 23.96
C ASN A 211 -10.71 -24.24 23.68
N GLY A 212 -10.11 -23.37 22.87
CA GLY A 212 -10.65 -22.03 22.56
C GLY A 212 -10.48 -21.00 23.69
N ALA A 213 -9.63 -21.27 24.69
CA ALA A 213 -9.47 -20.41 25.87
C ALA A 213 -8.94 -19.00 25.56
N TYR A 214 -8.25 -18.81 24.43
CA TYR A 214 -7.74 -17.51 24.00
C TYR A 214 -7.64 -17.44 22.48
N ASP A 215 -7.74 -16.23 21.95
CA ASP A 215 -7.75 -15.93 20.51
C ASP A 215 -6.35 -15.52 20.04
N LEU A 216 -5.67 -16.42 19.35
CA LEU A 216 -4.29 -16.22 18.90
C LEU A 216 -4.18 -15.26 17.71
N ARG A 217 -5.30 -14.78 17.15
CA ARG A 217 -5.26 -13.69 16.15
C ARG A 217 -4.68 -12.40 16.73
N PHE A 218 -4.81 -12.19 18.04
CA PHE A 218 -4.27 -11.04 18.74
C PHE A 218 -2.84 -11.27 19.26
N ASN A 219 -2.22 -12.41 18.99
CA ASN A 219 -0.82 -12.65 19.30
C ASN A 219 0.02 -12.33 18.04
N PRO A 220 0.95 -11.35 18.08
CA PRO A 220 1.74 -10.94 16.92
C PRO A 220 2.49 -12.10 16.26
N GLU A 221 3.26 -12.86 17.03
CA GLU A 221 4.05 -14.01 16.56
C GLU A 221 3.18 -15.08 15.88
N LYS A 222 2.11 -15.53 16.56
CA LYS A 222 1.23 -16.59 16.03
C LYS A 222 0.44 -16.09 14.81
N SER A 223 -0.06 -14.86 14.85
CA SER A 223 -0.79 -14.28 13.71
C SER A 223 0.11 -14.09 12.49
N ALA A 224 1.37 -13.68 12.69
CA ALA A 224 2.37 -13.53 11.64
C ALA A 224 2.72 -14.87 11.01
N LEU A 225 2.93 -15.91 11.82
CA LEU A 225 3.17 -17.27 11.34
C LEU A 225 2.01 -17.79 10.47
N ALA A 226 0.77 -17.60 10.94
CA ALA A 226 -0.41 -18.02 10.20
C ALA A 226 -0.61 -17.22 8.90
N ALA A 227 -0.41 -15.90 8.93
CA ALA A 227 -0.49 -15.04 7.75
C ALA A 227 0.61 -15.39 6.73
N ALA A 228 1.85 -15.60 7.18
CA ALA A 228 2.97 -15.98 6.33
C ALA A 228 2.71 -17.29 5.60
N LYS A 229 2.24 -18.32 6.32
CA LYS A 229 1.85 -19.61 5.74
C LYS A 229 0.74 -19.44 4.71
N TYR A 230 -0.33 -18.72 5.05
CA TYR A 230 -1.45 -18.47 4.13
C TYR A 230 -0.99 -17.76 2.85
N LEU A 231 -0.21 -16.68 3.00
CA LEU A 231 0.27 -15.90 1.86
C LEU A 231 1.21 -16.71 0.98
N ASN A 232 2.08 -17.53 1.55
CA ASN A 232 2.93 -18.44 0.78
C ASN A 232 2.09 -19.43 -0.05
N GLU A 233 1.11 -20.08 0.56
CA GLU A 233 0.19 -20.99 -0.14
C GLU A 233 -0.52 -20.29 -1.31
N GLN A 234 -1.02 -19.06 -1.12
CA GLN A 234 -1.69 -18.32 -2.17
C GLN A 234 -0.72 -17.83 -3.26
N LEU A 235 0.49 -17.39 -2.90
CA LEU A 235 1.52 -16.99 -3.86
C LEU A 235 1.90 -18.16 -4.76
N LEU A 236 2.06 -19.37 -4.21
CA LEU A 236 2.30 -20.58 -4.99
C LEU A 236 1.13 -20.89 -5.92
N LYS A 237 -0.09 -20.82 -5.40
CA LYS A 237 -1.33 -21.10 -6.15
C LYS A 237 -1.57 -20.16 -7.32
N TYR A 238 -1.11 -18.90 -7.21
CA TYR A 238 -1.30 -17.87 -8.22
C TYR A 238 0.00 -17.44 -8.90
N GLU A 239 1.01 -18.31 -8.89
CA GLU A 239 2.27 -18.12 -9.64
C GLU A 239 2.96 -16.77 -9.32
N GLY A 240 2.87 -16.32 -8.07
CA GLY A 240 3.43 -15.06 -7.60
C GLY A 240 2.60 -13.81 -7.93
N ASP A 241 1.43 -13.93 -8.57
CA ASP A 241 0.53 -12.81 -8.87
C ASP A 241 -0.10 -12.26 -7.57
N LYS A 242 0.56 -11.24 -7.00
CA LYS A 242 0.12 -10.57 -5.78
C LYS A 242 -1.28 -9.98 -5.89
N ALA A 243 -1.73 -9.54 -7.07
CA ALA A 243 -3.07 -8.97 -7.24
C ALA A 243 -4.14 -10.06 -7.04
N LYS A 244 -3.91 -11.26 -7.60
CA LYS A 244 -4.77 -12.44 -7.37
C LYS A 244 -4.73 -12.91 -5.92
N VAL A 245 -3.55 -12.92 -5.29
CA VAL A 245 -3.41 -13.24 -3.86
C VAL A 245 -4.24 -12.31 -2.99
N LEU A 246 -4.15 -10.99 -3.20
CA LEU A 246 -4.92 -9.99 -2.46
C LEU A 246 -6.42 -10.12 -2.70
N ALA A 247 -6.83 -10.43 -3.94
CA ALA A 247 -8.22 -10.68 -4.27
C ALA A 247 -8.76 -11.93 -3.54
N ALA A 248 -7.96 -13.00 -3.45
CA ALA A 248 -8.29 -14.20 -2.67
C ALA A 248 -8.35 -13.91 -1.16
N TYR A 249 -7.39 -13.11 -0.66
CA TYR A 249 -7.30 -12.70 0.74
C TYR A 249 -8.58 -11.99 1.20
N ASN A 250 -8.97 -10.93 0.50
CA ASN A 250 -10.12 -10.10 0.91
C ASN A 250 -11.48 -10.70 0.52
N SER A 251 -11.63 -11.26 -0.69
CA SER A 251 -12.94 -11.79 -1.14
C SER A 251 -13.22 -13.24 -0.70
N GLY A 252 -12.25 -13.88 -0.04
CA GLY A 252 -12.29 -15.27 0.36
C GLY A 252 -11.74 -16.22 -0.70
N GLU A 253 -10.83 -17.09 -0.27
CA GLU A 253 -10.08 -18.02 -1.12
C GLU A 253 -10.97 -18.84 -2.06
N THR A 254 -12.02 -19.48 -1.52
CA THR A 254 -12.91 -20.34 -2.31
C THR A 254 -13.71 -19.55 -3.35
N ARG A 255 -14.18 -18.36 -2.98
CA ARG A 255 -14.94 -17.49 -3.89
C ARG A 255 -14.05 -17.05 -5.04
N PHE A 256 -12.85 -16.55 -4.72
CA PHE A 256 -11.92 -16.07 -5.73
C PHE A 256 -11.40 -17.21 -6.61
N ALA A 257 -11.08 -18.38 -6.06
CA ALA A 257 -10.62 -19.52 -6.86
C ALA A 257 -11.65 -19.95 -7.92
N ARG A 258 -12.95 -19.96 -7.57
CA ARG A 258 -14.04 -20.22 -8.54
C ARG A 258 -14.08 -19.14 -9.63
N LEU A 259 -14.00 -17.87 -9.25
CA LEU A 259 -13.99 -16.75 -10.18
C LEU A 259 -12.78 -16.80 -11.14
N ASN A 260 -11.57 -16.98 -10.60
CA ASN A 260 -10.33 -17.08 -11.38
C ASN A 260 -10.39 -18.25 -12.39
N LYS A 261 -10.97 -19.39 -12.00
CA LYS A 261 -11.21 -20.52 -12.91
C LYS A 261 -12.17 -20.16 -14.05
N ARG A 262 -13.26 -19.43 -13.79
CA ARG A 262 -14.19 -18.97 -14.85
C ARG A 262 -13.49 -18.08 -15.87
N HIS A 263 -12.55 -17.25 -15.41
CA HIS A 263 -11.72 -16.39 -16.25
C HIS A 263 -10.49 -17.10 -16.84
N LYS A 264 -10.42 -18.44 -16.75
CA LYS A 264 -9.34 -19.27 -17.29
C LYS A 264 -7.95 -18.81 -16.81
N ASN A 265 -7.84 -18.42 -15.55
CA ASN A 265 -6.61 -17.93 -14.91
C ASN A 265 -5.96 -16.72 -15.62
N LYS A 266 -6.70 -15.98 -16.46
CA LYS A 266 -6.21 -14.74 -17.11
C LYS A 266 -5.82 -13.68 -16.06
N SER A 267 -5.15 -12.63 -16.53
CA SER A 267 -4.78 -11.48 -15.68
C SER A 267 -6.00 -10.86 -14.99
N LEU A 268 -5.88 -10.59 -13.68
CA LEU A 268 -6.93 -9.96 -12.87
C LEU A 268 -7.33 -8.58 -13.41
N TRP A 269 -6.40 -7.90 -14.08
CA TRP A 269 -6.57 -6.54 -14.59
C TRP A 269 -7.40 -6.46 -15.87
N LYS A 270 -7.82 -7.59 -16.46
CA LYS A 270 -8.79 -7.57 -17.56
C LYS A 270 -10.12 -7.03 -17.04
N LYS A 271 -10.68 -6.01 -17.70
CA LYS A 271 -11.89 -5.28 -17.27
C LYS A 271 -13.04 -6.21 -16.86
N ASN A 272 -13.37 -7.20 -17.69
CA ASN A 272 -14.44 -8.15 -17.40
C ASN A 272 -14.17 -9.03 -16.16
N PHE A 273 -12.91 -9.37 -15.89
CA PHE A 273 -12.54 -10.10 -14.67
C PHE A 273 -12.55 -9.15 -13.45
N TYR A 274 -11.87 -8.01 -13.54
CA TYR A 274 -11.72 -7.07 -12.43
C TYR A 274 -13.07 -6.59 -11.87
N TYR A 275 -14.02 -6.24 -12.74
CA TYR A 275 -15.30 -5.69 -12.32
C TYR A 275 -16.30 -6.76 -11.78
N GLU A 276 -15.99 -8.06 -11.92
CA GLU A 276 -16.73 -9.15 -11.23
C GLU A 276 -16.31 -9.35 -9.76
N LEU A 277 -15.20 -8.75 -9.33
CA LEU A 277 -14.80 -8.74 -7.92
C LEU A 277 -15.79 -7.92 -7.08
N PRO A 278 -15.97 -8.24 -5.77
CA PRO A 278 -16.73 -7.39 -4.86
C PRO A 278 -16.17 -5.97 -4.84
N ARG A 279 -17.03 -4.97 -4.63
CA ARG A 279 -16.62 -3.55 -4.61
C ARG A 279 -15.49 -3.29 -3.63
N GLU A 280 -15.57 -3.89 -2.43
CA GLU A 280 -14.53 -3.80 -1.41
C GLU A 280 -13.19 -4.34 -1.93
N THR A 281 -13.20 -5.52 -2.55
CA THR A 281 -12.00 -6.15 -3.10
C THR A 281 -11.39 -5.36 -4.25
N ARG A 282 -12.22 -4.75 -5.12
CA ARG A 282 -11.75 -3.86 -6.20
C ARG A 282 -11.06 -2.61 -5.69
N HIS A 283 -11.30 -2.22 -4.44
CA HIS A 283 -10.59 -1.12 -3.81
C HIS A 283 -9.38 -1.65 -3.03
N TYR A 284 -9.55 -2.75 -2.30
CA TYR A 284 -8.52 -3.37 -1.50
C TYR A 284 -7.24 -3.72 -2.28
N VAL A 285 -7.38 -4.36 -3.45
CA VAL A 285 -6.23 -4.82 -4.26
C VAL A 285 -5.28 -3.67 -4.62
N PRO A 286 -5.72 -2.59 -5.32
CA PRO A 286 -4.83 -1.49 -5.67
C PRO A 286 -4.32 -0.74 -4.43
N VAL A 287 -5.13 -0.62 -3.37
CA VAL A 287 -4.72 0.04 -2.12
C VAL A 287 -3.56 -0.69 -1.45
N VAL A 288 -3.61 -2.02 -1.33
CA VAL A 288 -2.49 -2.76 -0.72
C VAL A 288 -1.26 -2.74 -1.63
N LEU A 289 -1.42 -2.86 -2.95
CA LEU A 289 -0.27 -2.77 -3.86
C LEU A 289 0.41 -1.39 -3.79
N ALA A 290 -0.36 -0.30 -3.73
CA ALA A 290 0.18 1.05 -3.57
C ALA A 290 0.92 1.22 -2.24
N ALA A 291 0.37 0.71 -1.12
CA ALA A 291 1.07 0.77 0.16
C ALA A 291 2.39 -0.02 0.14
N MET A 292 2.40 -1.20 -0.51
CA MET A 292 3.61 -2.01 -0.69
C MET A 292 4.68 -1.22 -1.45
N MET A 293 4.30 -0.49 -2.50
CA MET A 293 5.21 0.36 -3.27
C MET A 293 5.85 1.44 -2.41
N ILE A 294 5.05 2.08 -1.56
CA ILE A 294 5.54 3.11 -0.64
C ILE A 294 6.48 2.50 0.40
N PHE A 295 6.15 1.36 1.00
CA PHE A 295 7.04 0.71 1.97
C PHE A 295 8.35 0.20 1.34
N GLN A 296 8.36 -0.18 0.06
CA GLN A 296 9.58 -0.59 -0.63
C GLN A 296 10.52 0.59 -0.93
N ASN A 297 9.98 1.77 -1.24
CA ASN A 297 10.77 2.95 -1.61
C ASN A 297 10.12 4.25 -1.09
N PRO A 298 10.10 4.50 0.23
CA PRO A 298 9.34 5.60 0.82
C PRO A 298 9.80 6.98 0.33
N ASP A 299 11.10 7.16 0.11
CA ASP A 299 11.69 8.42 -0.38
C ASP A 299 11.17 8.81 -1.77
N LYS A 300 10.93 7.83 -2.65
CA LYS A 300 10.37 8.05 -4.00
C LYS A 300 8.98 8.68 -3.95
N PHE A 301 8.25 8.47 -2.86
CA PHE A 301 6.91 9.01 -2.65
C PHE A 301 6.88 10.17 -1.64
N ASN A 302 8.05 10.74 -1.31
CA ASN A 302 8.21 11.78 -0.31
C ASN A 302 7.56 11.38 1.03
N VAL A 303 7.73 10.11 1.44
CA VAL A 303 7.30 9.58 2.73
C VAL A 303 8.53 9.35 3.59
N LYS A 304 8.52 9.89 4.81
CA LYS A 304 9.55 9.64 5.81
C LYS A 304 9.04 8.61 6.80
N LEU A 305 9.78 7.51 6.94
CA LEU A 305 9.49 6.43 7.88
C LEU A 305 10.58 6.40 8.94
N ASP A 306 10.34 7.09 10.05
CA ASP A 306 11.35 7.25 11.10
C ASP A 306 11.67 5.92 11.77
N THR A 307 12.95 5.70 12.07
CA THR A 307 13.40 4.55 12.85
C THR A 307 13.27 4.84 14.34
N LEU A 308 12.60 3.97 15.08
CA LEU A 308 12.50 4.00 16.53
C LEU A 308 13.50 3.01 17.13
N ASP A 309 14.11 3.36 18.28
CA ASP A 309 14.89 2.39 19.08
C ASP A 309 13.94 1.43 19.80
N ALA A 310 13.37 0.49 19.04
CA ALA A 310 12.39 -0.48 19.51
C ALA A 310 13.08 -1.75 20.05
N LYS A 311 14.06 -1.59 20.95
CA LYS A 311 14.68 -2.74 21.64
C LYS A 311 13.70 -3.31 22.67
N THR A 312 13.27 -4.53 22.45
CA THR A 312 12.51 -5.28 23.46
C THR A 312 13.46 -5.73 24.57
N VAL A 313 13.20 -5.26 25.79
CA VAL A 313 13.93 -5.70 26.99
C VAL A 313 13.06 -6.74 27.71
N GLN A 314 13.65 -7.90 28.01
CA GLN A 314 12.99 -8.89 28.87
C GLN A 314 12.96 -8.35 30.29
N VAL A 315 11.76 -8.19 30.85
CA VAL A 315 11.56 -7.79 32.25
C VAL A 315 11.20 -9.04 33.02
N GLU A 316 12.08 -9.48 33.93
CA GLU A 316 11.71 -10.48 34.93
C GLU A 316 10.81 -9.83 35.97
N LEU A 317 9.56 -10.27 36.05
CA LEU A 317 8.66 -9.84 37.11
C LEU A 317 9.09 -10.52 38.42
N PRO A 318 9.16 -9.79 39.54
CA PRO A 318 9.43 -10.40 40.83
C PRO A 318 8.36 -11.45 41.15
N LYS A 319 8.80 -12.60 41.66
CA LYS A 319 7.94 -13.70 42.11
C LYS A 319 7.12 -13.31 43.33
#